data_AF-A0A382LJP9-F1
#
_entry.id   AF-A0A382LJP9-F1
#
_cell.length_a   1.000
_cell.length_b   1.000
_cell.length_c   1.000
_cell.angle_alpha   90.00
_cell.angle_beta   90.00
_cell.angle_gamma   90.00
#
_symmetry.space_group_name_H-M   'P 1'
#
loop_
_entity.id
_entity.type
_entity.pdbx_description
1 polymer ?
#
loop_
_entity_poly.entity_id
_entity_poly.type
_entity_poly.pdbx_seq_one_letter_code
_entity_poly.pdbx_strand_id
1 'polypeptide(L)'
;MTDTPLRRFPELPRSLAGGGLLPLLRFFGPGAIIASVTIGSGETVFASRGGAIFGTALLWCFIGGGVMKFVQVYSAARFITLTGEHPMERWRLLPGPSGWAVWVLAVLTIACFPLWLSGLPKMLGGLVVWIGGLEDVEVWGDARLWGTLFVLAAITLTMVQSYGALERMQTIIVGVLL
;
A
#
# COMPACT_ATOMS: atom_id res chain seq x y z
N MET A 1 -29.17 -33.97 5.26
CA MET A 1 -28.46 -33.15 6.26
C MET A 1 -26.98 -33.31 5.99
N THR A 2 -26.41 -32.46 5.15
CA THR A 2 -25.00 -32.50 4.75
C THR A 2 -24.16 -31.89 5.86
N ASP A 3 -23.39 -32.74 6.52
CA ASP A 3 -22.40 -32.41 7.54
C ASP A 3 -21.38 -31.43 6.95
N THR A 4 -21.57 -30.15 7.25
CA THR A 4 -20.65 -29.10 6.80
C THR A 4 -19.49 -29.15 7.78
N PRO A 5 -18.26 -29.50 7.36
CA PRO A 5 -17.16 -29.56 8.31
C PRO A 5 -17.03 -28.17 8.94
N LEU A 6 -17.24 -28.10 10.25
CA LEU A 6 -17.04 -26.90 11.05
C LEU A 6 -15.68 -26.34 10.64
N ARG A 7 -15.67 -25.16 9.99
CA ARG A 7 -14.43 -24.44 9.66
C ARG A 7 -13.78 -24.06 10.99
N ARG A 8 -13.00 -24.99 11.56
CA ARG A 8 -12.21 -24.78 12.75
C ARG A 8 -11.20 -23.71 12.39
N PHE A 9 -11.31 -22.55 13.02
CA PHE A 9 -10.26 -21.56 12.96
C PHE A 9 -8.96 -22.22 13.45
N PRO A 10 -7.81 -21.86 12.86
CA PRO A 10 -6.52 -22.37 13.32
C PRO A 10 -6.38 -22.10 14.82
N GLU A 11 -5.85 -23.08 15.56
CA GLU A 11 -5.64 -22.93 16.99
C GLU A 11 -4.67 -21.78 17.26
N LEU A 12 -4.97 -20.97 18.28
CA LEU A 12 -4.12 -19.86 18.66
C LEU A 12 -2.70 -20.39 18.98
N PRO A 13 -1.65 -19.81 18.39
CA PRO A 13 -0.28 -20.19 18.73
C PRO A 13 -0.08 -20.11 20.24
N ARG A 14 0.53 -21.14 20.84
CA ARG A 14 0.77 -21.21 22.30
C ARG A 14 1.53 -19.99 22.82
N SER A 15 2.29 -19.31 21.97
CA SER A 15 2.98 -18.04 22.26
C SER A 15 2.04 -16.84 22.51
N LEU A 16 0.82 -16.85 21.98
CA LEU A 16 -0.19 -15.78 22.13
C LEU A 16 -1.29 -16.14 23.15
N ALA A 17 -1.36 -17.40 23.60
CA ALA A 17 -2.37 -17.89 24.53
C ALA A 17 -2.30 -17.24 25.93
N GLY A 18 -1.17 -16.61 26.28
CA GLY A 18 -0.95 -16.00 27.60
C GLY A 18 -1.42 -14.54 27.75
N GLY A 19 -1.98 -13.91 26.72
CA GLY A 19 -2.56 -12.56 26.80
C GLY A 19 -1.59 -11.40 27.10
N GLY A 20 -0.28 -11.67 27.17
CA GLY A 20 0.72 -10.65 27.48
C GLY A 20 0.98 -9.67 26.31
N LEU A 21 1.20 -8.40 26.64
CA LEU A 21 1.59 -7.36 25.67
C LEU A 21 2.94 -7.67 24.98
N LEU A 22 3.86 -8.32 25.68
CA LEU A 22 5.21 -8.60 25.17
C LEU A 22 5.21 -9.68 24.06
N PRO A 23 4.49 -10.81 24.18
CA PRO A 23 4.23 -11.70 23.06
C PRO A 23 3.51 -11.03 21.89
N LEU A 24 2.55 -10.13 22.15
CA LEU A 24 1.83 -9.41 21.11
C LEU A 24 2.75 -8.52 20.27
N LEU A 25 3.67 -7.80 20.92
CA LEU A 25 4.68 -6.98 20.25
C LEU A 25 5.63 -7.80 19.35
N ARG A 26 5.95 -9.04 19.73
CA ARG A 26 6.75 -9.94 18.87
C ARG A 26 6.02 -10.35 17.58
N PHE A 27 4.69 -10.33 17.58
CA PHE A 27 3.87 -10.61 16.39
C PHE A 27 3.43 -9.33 15.65
N PHE A 28 3.93 -8.16 16.04
CA PHE A 28 3.58 -6.88 15.41
C PHE A 28 4.16 -6.72 14.00
N GLY A 29 5.27 -7.40 13.69
CA GLY A 29 6.02 -7.25 12.42
C GLY A 29 5.15 -7.34 11.15
N PRO A 30 4.38 -8.43 10.94
CA PRO A 30 3.50 -8.54 9.77
C PRO A 30 2.44 -7.43 9.70
N GLY A 31 1.90 -7.01 10.85
CA GLY A 31 0.96 -5.90 10.93
C GLY A 31 1.59 -4.56 10.56
N ALA A 32 2.83 -4.32 11.00
CA ALA A 32 3.60 -3.14 10.65
C ALA A 32 3.91 -3.07 9.15
N ILE A 33 4.24 -4.20 8.52
CA ILE A 33 4.47 -4.28 7.08
C ILE A 33 3.19 -3.93 6.31
N ILE A 34 2.05 -4.49 6.72
CA ILE A 34 0.73 -4.18 6.12
C ILE A 34 0.38 -2.71 6.33
N ALA A 35 0.65 -2.14 7.52
CA ALA A 35 0.41 -0.72 7.77
C ALA A 35 1.31 0.16 6.87
N SER A 36 2.59 -0.18 6.75
CA SER A 36 3.58 0.55 5.95
C SER A 36 3.18 0.61 4.47
N VAL A 37 2.79 -0.52 3.86
CA VAL A 37 2.40 -0.54 2.43
C VAL A 37 1.12 0.27 2.18
N THR A 38 0.29 0.46 3.22
CA THR A 38 -0.90 1.28 3.06
C THR A 38 -0.58 2.77 3.09
N ILE A 39 0.53 3.22 3.67
CA ILE A 39 0.88 4.64 3.71
C ILE A 39 1.66 4.98 2.44
N GLY A 40 1.02 5.67 1.50
CA GLY A 40 1.64 6.17 0.28
C GLY A 40 2.01 7.65 0.36
N SER A 41 2.76 8.11 -0.65
CA SER A 41 3.05 9.55 -0.82
C SER A 41 1.81 10.35 -1.23
N GLY A 42 0.75 9.70 -1.70
CA GLY A 42 -0.54 10.35 -1.95
C GLY A 42 -1.14 10.90 -0.66
N GLU A 43 -1.11 10.13 0.43
CA GLU A 43 -1.67 10.57 1.71
C GLU A 43 -0.93 11.78 2.28
N THR A 44 0.39 11.85 2.18
CA THR A 44 1.15 12.99 2.70
C THR A 44 0.84 14.26 1.91
N VAL A 45 0.83 14.18 0.58
CA VAL A 45 0.64 15.34 -0.29
C VAL A 45 -0.79 15.84 -0.28
N PHE A 46 -1.78 14.93 -0.37
CA PHE A 46 -3.19 15.31 -0.34
C PHE A 46 -3.64 15.77 1.04
N ALA A 47 -3.09 15.22 2.13
CA ALA A 47 -3.39 15.72 3.48
C ALA A 47 -2.82 17.12 3.69
N SER A 48 -1.55 17.36 3.34
CA SER A 48 -0.94 18.70 3.46
C SER A 48 -1.63 19.73 2.58
N ARG A 49 -1.91 19.40 1.31
CA ARG A 49 -2.61 20.31 0.39
C ARG A 49 -4.06 20.54 0.83
N GLY A 50 -4.75 19.50 1.25
CA GLY A 50 -6.13 19.59 1.76
C GLY A 50 -6.22 20.48 2.99
N GLY A 51 -5.28 20.34 3.93
CA GLY A 51 -5.18 21.22 5.10
C GLY A 51 -4.82 22.66 4.76
N ALA A 52 -3.94 22.87 3.77
CA ALA A 52 -3.56 24.23 3.34
C ALA A 52 -4.70 24.99 2.65
N ILE A 53 -5.51 24.29 1.84
CA ILE A 53 -6.60 24.92 1.07
C ILE A 53 -7.87 25.06 1.92
N PHE A 54 -8.24 24.02 2.67
CA PHE A 54 -9.54 23.94 3.34
C PHE A 54 -9.45 24.04 4.87
N GLY A 55 -8.24 24.24 5.43
CA GLY A 55 -8.03 24.29 6.86
C GLY A 55 -8.49 23.00 7.56
N THR A 56 -9.17 23.15 8.69
CA THR A 56 -9.72 22.02 9.47
C THR A 56 -11.07 21.52 8.96
N ALA A 57 -11.67 22.17 7.96
CA ALA A 57 -13.02 21.80 7.48
C ALA A 57 -13.07 20.37 6.91
N LEU A 58 -11.97 19.88 6.35
CA LEU A 58 -11.84 18.53 5.79
C LEU A 58 -11.28 17.49 6.76
N LEU A 59 -10.97 17.86 8.00
CA LEU A 59 -10.33 16.93 8.95
C LEU A 59 -11.16 15.66 9.17
N TRP A 60 -12.48 15.81 9.24
CA TRP A 60 -13.40 14.69 9.40
C TRP A 60 -13.38 13.73 8.20
N CYS A 61 -13.17 14.22 6.97
CA CYS A 61 -13.04 13.39 5.77
C CYS A 61 -11.80 12.50 5.84
N PHE A 62 -10.67 13.04 6.32
CA PHE A 62 -9.43 12.27 6.49
C PHE A 62 -9.57 11.21 7.57
N ILE A 63 -10.20 11.54 8.70
CA ILE A 63 -10.49 10.58 9.77
C ILE A 63 -11.44 9.49 9.26
N GLY A 64 -12.55 9.86 8.62
CA GLY A 64 -13.53 8.92 8.07
C GLY A 64 -12.94 8.00 7.01
N GLY A 65 -12.15 8.55 6.08
CA GLY A 65 -11.41 7.78 5.09
C GLY A 65 -10.41 6.83 5.74
N GLY A 66 -9.69 7.29 6.76
CA GLY A 66 -8.78 6.46 7.56
C GLY A 66 -9.49 5.28 8.24
N VAL A 67 -10.66 5.51 8.82
CA VAL A 67 -11.47 4.44 9.44
C VAL A 67 -11.98 3.44 8.40
N MET A 68 -12.53 3.90 7.28
CA MET A 68 -12.99 3.00 6.21
C MET A 68 -11.84 2.14 5.68
N LYS A 69 -10.69 2.76 5.43
CA LYS A 69 -9.47 2.08 5.00
C LYS A 69 -8.99 1.08 6.05
N PHE A 70 -8.99 1.46 7.33
CA PHE A 70 -8.63 0.56 8.43
C PHE A 70 -9.51 -0.69 8.43
N VAL A 71 -10.83 -0.52 8.33
CA VAL A 71 -11.78 -1.66 8.26
C VAL A 71 -11.48 -2.55 7.06
N GLN A 72 -11.22 -1.97 5.88
CA GLN A 72 -10.90 -2.71 4.66
C GLN A 72 -9.60 -3.52 4.80
N VAL A 73 -8.51 -2.87 5.24
CA VAL A 73 -7.19 -3.50 5.39
C VAL A 73 -7.21 -4.57 6.48
N TYR A 74 -7.80 -4.26 7.64
CA TYR A 74 -7.91 -5.22 8.75
C TYR A 74 -8.71 -6.46 8.34
N SER A 75 -9.83 -6.28 7.64
CA SER A 75 -10.67 -7.40 7.21
C SER A 75 -9.95 -8.28 6.18
N ALA A 76 -9.23 -7.67 5.24
CA ALA A 76 -8.42 -8.39 4.25
C ALA A 76 -7.27 -9.16 4.92
N ALA A 77 -6.52 -8.51 5.82
CA ALA A 77 -5.43 -9.14 6.56
C ALA A 77 -5.94 -10.32 7.40
N ARG A 78 -7.02 -10.12 8.16
CA ARG A 78 -7.65 -11.17 8.96
C ARG A 78 -8.11 -12.34 8.09
N PHE A 79 -8.68 -12.08 6.93
CA PHE A 79 -9.12 -13.12 6.00
C PHE A 79 -7.94 -13.98 5.52
N ILE A 80 -6.84 -13.34 5.09
CA ILE A 80 -5.63 -14.03 4.63
C ILE A 80 -5.05 -14.88 5.75
N THR A 81 -4.94 -14.34 6.97
CA THR A 81 -4.37 -15.08 8.11
C THR A 81 -5.21 -16.29 8.51
N LEU A 82 -6.53 -16.21 8.42
CA LEU A 82 -7.43 -17.29 8.86
C LEU A 82 -7.67 -18.37 7.80
N THR A 83 -7.60 -18.02 6.52
CA THR A 83 -7.93 -18.94 5.42
C THR A 83 -6.72 -19.40 4.62
N GLY A 84 -5.61 -18.66 4.66
CA GLY A 84 -4.46 -18.88 3.79
C GLY A 84 -4.73 -18.54 2.32
N GLU A 85 -5.93 -18.07 1.97
CA GLU A 85 -6.33 -17.72 0.62
C GLU A 85 -6.30 -16.20 0.41
N HIS A 86 -6.03 -15.76 -0.82
CA HIS A 86 -6.12 -14.35 -1.17
C HIS A 86 -7.60 -13.91 -1.22
N PRO A 87 -8.00 -12.73 -0.68
CA PRO A 87 -9.41 -12.30 -0.61
C PRO A 87 -10.11 -12.27 -1.97
N MET A 88 -9.35 -11.96 -3.02
CA MET A 88 -9.81 -11.93 -4.41
C MET A 88 -10.34 -13.29 -4.89
N GLU A 89 -9.83 -14.40 -4.35
CA GLU A 89 -10.26 -15.75 -4.72
C GLU A 89 -11.69 -16.01 -4.24
N ARG A 90 -12.06 -15.48 -3.07
CA ARG A 90 -13.44 -15.53 -2.58
C ARG A 90 -14.37 -14.55 -3.28
N TRP A 91 -13.86 -13.45 -3.81
CA TRP A 91 -14.68 -12.51 -4.58
C TRP A 91 -15.24 -13.11 -5.87
N ARG A 92 -14.68 -14.23 -6.34
CA ARG A 92 -15.25 -15.04 -7.43
C ARG A 92 -16.61 -15.67 -7.08
N LEU A 93 -16.88 -15.84 -5.79
CA LEU A 93 -18.12 -16.42 -5.25
C LEU A 93 -19.22 -15.37 -4.99
N LEU A 94 -18.94 -14.08 -5.23
CA LEU A 94 -19.95 -13.04 -5.11
C LEU A 94 -21.10 -13.30 -6.08
N PRO A 95 -22.36 -13.03 -5.67
CA PRO A 95 -23.53 -13.28 -6.51
C PRO A 95 -23.38 -12.51 -7.84
N GLY A 96 -23.36 -13.24 -8.95
CA GLY A 96 -23.14 -12.70 -10.30
C GLY A 96 -22.42 -13.68 -11.23
N PRO A 97 -22.05 -13.23 -12.45
CA PRO A 97 -21.26 -14.02 -13.38
C PRO A 97 -19.90 -14.40 -12.77
N SER A 98 -19.40 -15.60 -13.05
CA SER A 98 -18.19 -16.14 -12.42
C SER A 98 -17.02 -15.15 -12.50
N GLY A 99 -16.56 -14.67 -11.34
CA GLY A 99 -15.41 -13.76 -11.26
C GLY A 99 -15.65 -12.32 -11.74
N TRP A 100 -16.89 -11.87 -11.94
CA TRP A 100 -17.18 -10.53 -12.46
C TRP A 100 -16.50 -9.41 -11.65
N ALA A 101 -16.55 -9.49 -10.32
CA ALA A 101 -15.97 -8.49 -9.42
C ALA A 101 -14.45 -8.43 -9.55
N VAL A 102 -13.80 -9.58 -9.75
CA VAL A 102 -12.35 -9.67 -9.95
C VAL A 102 -11.96 -9.07 -11.29
N TRP A 103 -12.73 -9.34 -12.35
CA TRP A 103 -12.49 -8.77 -13.67
C TRP A 103 -12.68 -7.27 -13.71
N VAL A 104 -13.75 -6.76 -13.10
CA VAL A 104 -13.99 -5.31 -12.97
C VAL A 104 -12.84 -4.65 -12.22
N LEU A 105 -12.42 -5.24 -11.10
CA LEU A 105 -11.29 -4.71 -10.35
C LEU A 105 -10.00 -4.76 -11.17
N ALA A 106 -9.73 -5.87 -11.88
CA ALA A 106 -8.53 -6.01 -12.70
C ALA A 106 -8.47 -4.97 -13.81
N VAL A 107 -9.58 -4.74 -14.53
CA VAL A 107 -9.68 -3.71 -15.57
C VAL A 107 -9.49 -2.32 -14.96
N LEU A 108 -10.16 -2.04 -13.85
CA LEU A 108 -10.03 -0.77 -13.14
C LEU A 108 -8.59 -0.54 -12.66
N THR A 109 -7.94 -1.58 -12.12
CA THR A 109 -6.54 -1.53 -11.72
C THR A 109 -5.67 -1.22 -12.93
N ILE A 110 -5.77 -1.97 -14.02
CA ILE A 110 -4.95 -1.72 -15.22
C ILE A 110 -5.14 -0.30 -15.77
N ALA A 111 -6.36 0.23 -15.75
CA ALA A 111 -6.67 1.57 -16.22
C ALA A 111 -6.18 2.67 -15.26
N CYS A 112 -6.41 2.52 -13.94
CA CYS A 112 -6.12 3.57 -12.96
C CYS A 112 -4.70 3.51 -12.39
N PHE A 113 -4.08 2.33 -12.29
CA PHE A 113 -2.75 2.20 -11.68
C PHE A 113 -1.71 3.08 -12.36
N PRO A 114 -1.58 3.12 -13.70
CA PRO A 114 -0.60 3.97 -14.36
C PRO A 114 -0.79 5.45 -14.05
N LEU A 115 -2.05 5.90 -13.97
CA LEU A 115 -2.40 7.29 -13.63
C LEU A 115 -1.98 7.61 -12.19
N TRP A 116 -2.25 6.70 -11.26
CA TRP A 116 -1.88 6.87 -9.85
C TRP A 116 -0.36 6.80 -9.64
N LEU A 117 0.30 5.84 -10.29
CA LEU A 117 1.75 5.65 -10.19
C LEU A 117 2.51 6.84 -10.78
N SER A 118 1.97 7.51 -11.81
CA SER A 118 2.62 8.66 -12.46
C SER A 118 2.88 9.86 -11.53
N GLY A 119 2.16 9.95 -10.41
CA GLY A 119 2.34 11.02 -9.43
C GLY A 119 3.71 10.97 -8.75
N LEU A 120 4.16 9.77 -8.33
CA LEU A 120 5.39 9.62 -7.53
C LEU A 120 6.64 10.06 -8.31
N PRO A 121 6.88 9.58 -9.55
CA PRO A 121 8.04 9.98 -10.32
C PRO A 121 8.02 11.45 -10.67
N LYS A 122 6.85 12.05 -10.88
CA LYS A 122 6.74 13.49 -11.14
C LYS A 122 7.16 14.31 -9.92
N MET A 123 6.79 13.88 -8.72
CA MET A 123 7.23 14.56 -7.49
C MET A 123 8.72 14.38 -7.23
N LEU A 124 9.26 13.17 -7.43
CA LEU A 124 10.69 12.92 -7.33
C LEU A 124 11.50 13.73 -8.35
N GLY A 125 11.03 13.78 -9.60
CA GLY A 125 11.63 14.58 -10.65
C GLY A 125 11.64 16.07 -10.31
N GLY A 126 10.53 16.59 -9.77
CA GLY A 126 10.47 17.98 -9.29
C GLY A 126 11.43 18.26 -8.13
N LEU A 127 11.57 17.32 -7.20
CA LEU A 127 12.49 17.43 -6.08
C LEU A 127 13.97 17.44 -6.54
N VAL A 128 14.31 16.64 -7.55
CA VAL A 128 15.66 16.66 -8.15
C VAL A 128 15.97 17.98 -8.83
N VAL A 129 15.02 18.53 -9.60
CA VAL A 129 15.20 19.84 -10.25
C VAL A 129 15.40 20.94 -9.21
N TRP A 130 14.60 20.92 -8.13
CA TRP A 130 14.68 21.89 -7.04
C TRP A 130 16.00 21.81 -6.26
N ILE A 131 16.44 20.62 -5.85
CA ILE A 131 17.72 20.44 -5.15
C ILE A 131 18.90 20.76 -6.07
N GLY A 132 18.79 20.40 -7.35
CA GLY A 132 19.85 20.63 -8.34
C GLY A 132 19.97 22.08 -8.81
N GLY A 133 19.02 22.96 -8.47
CA GLY A 133 19.00 24.34 -8.99
C GLY A 133 18.91 24.40 -10.52
N LEU A 134 18.33 23.38 -11.15
CA LEU A 134 18.30 23.19 -12.61
C LEU A 134 17.10 23.91 -13.27
N GLU A 135 16.41 24.77 -12.53
CA GLU A 135 15.15 25.42 -12.92
C GLU A 135 15.29 26.25 -14.21
N ASP A 136 16.46 26.85 -14.45
CA ASP A 136 16.75 27.71 -15.60
C ASP A 136 17.32 26.96 -16.82
N VAL A 137 17.49 25.63 -16.74
CA VAL A 137 18.12 24.85 -17.81
C VAL A 137 17.05 24.21 -18.69
N GLU A 138 16.97 24.61 -19.96
CA GLU A 138 15.89 24.25 -20.90
C GLU A 138 15.56 22.75 -20.96
N VAL A 139 16.58 21.88 -20.94
CA VAL A 139 16.41 20.42 -21.01
C VAL A 139 16.45 19.78 -19.62
N TRP A 140 17.22 20.31 -18.67
CA TRP A 140 17.44 19.66 -17.37
C TRP A 140 16.47 20.12 -16.27
N GLY A 141 15.74 21.21 -16.52
CA GLY A 141 14.68 21.74 -15.66
C GLY A 141 13.33 21.06 -15.85
N ASP A 142 13.14 20.22 -16.87
CA ASP A 142 11.89 19.47 -17.02
C ASP A 142 11.83 18.29 -16.05
N ALA A 143 11.03 18.46 -14.99
CA ALA A 143 10.75 17.43 -13.99
C ALA A 143 10.21 16.12 -14.59
N ARG A 144 9.61 16.16 -15.80
CA ARG A 144 9.10 14.95 -16.48
C ARG A 144 10.23 14.03 -16.91
N LEU A 145 11.35 14.58 -17.37
CA LEU A 145 12.50 13.79 -17.83
C LEU A 145 13.11 13.00 -16.68
N TRP A 146 13.36 13.66 -15.55
CA TRP A 146 13.82 13.00 -14.33
C TRP A 146 12.82 11.99 -13.80
N GLY A 147 11.52 12.31 -13.84
CA GLY A 147 10.47 11.36 -13.46
C GLY A 147 10.48 10.09 -14.34
N THR A 148 10.57 10.23 -15.65
CA THR A 148 10.67 9.08 -16.57
C THR A 148 11.95 8.28 -16.32
N LEU A 149 13.07 8.95 -16.05
CA LEU A 149 14.34 8.29 -15.72
C LEU A 149 14.22 7.45 -14.43
N PHE A 150 13.58 7.97 -13.39
CA PHE A 150 13.31 7.21 -12.16
C PHE A 150 12.38 6.01 -12.39
N VAL A 151 11.35 6.15 -13.25
CA VAL A 151 10.49 5.02 -13.61
C VAL A 151 11.29 3.92 -14.31
N LEU A 152 12.11 4.30 -15.29
CA LEU A 152 12.97 3.35 -16.00
C LEU A 152 13.94 2.66 -15.03
N ALA A 153 14.58 3.44 -14.16
CA ALA A 153 15.46 2.89 -13.12
C ALA A 153 14.71 1.91 -12.21
N ALA A 154 13.49 2.24 -11.76
CA ALA A 154 12.67 1.36 -10.92
C ALA A 154 12.26 0.07 -11.64
N ILE A 155 11.89 0.15 -12.92
CA ILE A 155 11.59 -1.04 -13.75
C ILE A 155 12.83 -1.92 -13.88
N THR A 156 13.99 -1.33 -14.22
CA THR A 156 15.23 -2.09 -14.36
C THR A 156 15.65 -2.74 -13.04
N LEU A 157 15.52 -2.04 -11.92
CA LEU A 157 15.83 -2.56 -10.61
C LEU A 157 14.91 -3.73 -10.25
N THR A 158 13.61 -3.61 -10.56
CA THR A 158 12.61 -4.66 -10.30
C THR A 158 12.88 -5.92 -11.14
N MET A 159 13.37 -5.76 -12.36
CA MET A 159 13.76 -6.89 -13.22
C MET A 159 15.04 -7.59 -12.75
N VAL A 160 15.92 -6.89 -12.02
CA VAL A 160 17.23 -7.40 -11.60
C VAL A 160 17.25 -7.90 -10.14
N GLN A 161 16.36 -7.40 -9.27
CA GLN A 161 16.44 -7.68 -7.83
C GLN A 161 15.80 -9.00 -7.38
N SER A 162 16.45 -9.65 -6.40
CA SER A 162 15.88 -10.73 -5.60
C SER A 162 15.14 -10.17 -4.37
N TYR A 163 14.10 -10.89 -3.93
CA TYR A 163 13.22 -10.51 -2.81
C TYR A 163 13.97 -10.06 -1.54
N GLY A 164 15.09 -10.72 -1.21
CA GLY A 164 15.86 -10.42 0.00
C GLY A 164 16.60 -9.07 -0.03
N ALA A 165 16.96 -8.57 -1.22
CA ALA A 165 17.61 -7.26 -1.35
C ALA A 165 16.61 -6.11 -1.17
N LEU A 166 15.37 -6.28 -1.67
CA LEU A 166 14.28 -5.32 -1.48
C LEU A 166 13.87 -5.19 -0.01
N GLU A 167 13.73 -6.31 0.70
CA GLU A 167 13.34 -6.33 2.11
C GLU A 167 14.35 -5.57 2.99
N ARG A 168 15.65 -5.78 2.76
CA ARG A 168 16.71 -5.10 3.51
C ARG A 168 16.73 -3.60 3.23
N MET A 169 16.53 -3.18 1.99
CA MET A 169 16.51 -1.76 1.61
C MET A 169 15.26 -1.06 2.16
N GLN A 170 14.09 -1.71 2.11
CA GLN A 170 12.84 -1.19 2.66
C GLN A 170 12.91 -1.05 4.19
N THR A 171 13.53 -2.00 4.89
CA THR A 171 13.74 -1.92 6.34
C THR A 171 14.60 -0.71 6.72
N ILE A 172 15.65 -0.42 5.94
CA ILE A 172 16.49 0.77 6.15
C ILE A 172 15.69 2.05 5.93
N ILE A 173 14.94 2.15 4.83
CA ILE A 173 14.13 3.33 4.51
C ILE A 173 13.07 3.59 5.60
N VAL A 174 12.35 2.55 6.02
CA VAL A 174 11.36 2.65 7.10
C VAL A 174 12.02 3.03 8.42
N GLY A 175 13.22 2.51 8.71
CA GLY A 175 13.98 2.88 9.91
C GLY A 175 14.51 4.32 9.90
N VAL A 176 14.64 4.96 8.74
CA VAL A 176 15.04 6.37 8.62
C VAL A 176 13.83 7.31 8.62
N LEU A 177 12.66 6.84 8.15
CA LEU A 177 11.42 7.63 8.07
C LEU A 177 10.61 7.65 9.38
N LEU A 178 10.82 6.69 10.28
CA LEU A 178 10.27 6.65 11.63
C LEU A 178 11.12 7.48 12.60
#